data_AF-A0A3C1KEH3-F1
#
_entry.id   AF-A0A3C1KEH3-F1
#
_cell.length_a   1.000
_cell.length_b   1.000
_cell.length_c   1.000
_cell.angle_alpha   90.00
_cell.angle_beta   90.00
_cell.angle_gamma   90.00
#
_symmetry.space_group_name_H-M   'P 1'
#
loop_
_entity.id
_entity.type
_entity.pdbx_description
1 polymer ?
#
loop_
_entity_poly.entity_id
_entity_poly.type
_entity_poly.pdbx_seq_one_letter_code
_entity_poly.pdbx_strand_id
1 'polypeptide(L)'
;MQVLDNPAWFSLTGPHARFALGDDLARRYPGDVAPFVAVRDWNDPGVWDRLHRLVGPSAEIGLNGAPDALPDGWEVLGGGSGVQLVETDVLSPRPEPEAVLLGADDVPEMLAIVERNQPGPFLPRTHELGRYIGIRRDGRLIAMAGERLHPSGWTEISAVSVDADHRRQGL
;
A
#
# COMPACT_ATOMS: atom_id res chain seq x y z
N MET A 1 -5.86 -20.29 2.73
CA MET A 1 -5.59 -18.85 2.64
C MET A 1 -5.92 -18.42 1.22
N GLN A 2 -6.91 -17.56 1.06
CA GLN A 2 -7.21 -16.90 -0.22
C GLN A 2 -6.11 -15.88 -0.54
N VAL A 3 -5.96 -15.52 -1.81
CA VAL A 3 -4.94 -14.55 -2.26
C VAL A 3 -5.08 -13.20 -1.52
N LEU A 4 -6.30 -12.78 -1.25
CA LEU A 4 -6.60 -11.53 -0.56
C LEU A 4 -6.47 -11.58 0.97
N ASP A 5 -6.33 -12.77 1.57
CA ASP A 5 -6.04 -12.90 3.00
C ASP A 5 -4.58 -12.49 3.31
N ASN A 6 -3.69 -12.56 2.31
CA ASN A 6 -2.28 -12.21 2.45
C ASN A 6 -1.75 -11.44 1.22
N PRO A 7 -2.34 -10.26 0.93
CA PRO A 7 -2.13 -9.57 -0.34
C PRO A 7 -0.69 -9.07 -0.48
N ALA A 8 -0.05 -8.67 0.62
CA ALA A 8 1.35 -8.22 0.60
C ALA A 8 2.30 -9.36 0.23
N TRP A 9 2.09 -10.57 0.76
CA TRP A 9 2.89 -11.75 0.40
C TRP A 9 2.72 -12.09 -1.07
N PHE A 10 1.47 -12.26 -1.51
CA PHE A 10 1.19 -12.63 -2.90
C PHE A 10 1.59 -11.56 -3.91
N SER A 11 1.65 -10.28 -3.51
CA SER A 11 2.26 -9.22 -4.32
C SER A 11 3.77 -9.44 -4.45
N LEU A 12 4.48 -9.55 -3.32
CA LEU A 12 5.95 -9.65 -3.27
C LEU A 12 6.50 -11.00 -3.77
N THR A 13 5.67 -12.04 -3.84
CA THR A 13 6.01 -13.32 -4.50
C THR A 13 5.54 -13.39 -5.94
N GLY A 14 4.81 -12.38 -6.41
CA GLY A 14 4.17 -12.34 -7.72
C GLY A 14 4.54 -11.06 -8.49
N PRO A 15 3.57 -10.25 -8.94
CA PRO A 15 3.82 -9.07 -9.76
C PRO A 15 4.86 -8.09 -9.19
N HIS A 16 5.00 -8.00 -7.86
CA HIS A 16 5.95 -7.11 -7.18
C HIS A 16 7.27 -7.81 -6.79
N ALA A 17 7.58 -8.99 -7.34
CA ALA A 17 8.81 -9.72 -7.04
C ALA A 17 10.09 -8.87 -7.24
N ARG A 18 10.09 -7.92 -8.18
CA ARG A 18 11.21 -6.98 -8.40
C ARG A 18 11.52 -6.08 -7.20
N PHE A 19 10.56 -5.87 -6.29
CA PHE A 19 10.73 -5.08 -5.08
C PHE A 19 11.05 -5.94 -3.85
N ALA A 20 11.01 -7.27 -3.95
CA ALA A 20 11.08 -8.13 -2.78
C ALA A 20 12.48 -8.15 -2.17
N LEU A 21 12.58 -7.66 -0.93
CA LEU A 21 13.71 -7.86 -0.04
C LEU A 21 13.33 -8.90 1.00
N GLY A 22 14.08 -9.99 1.12
CA GLY A 22 13.77 -11.06 2.08
C GLY A 22 14.00 -12.46 1.53
N ASP A 23 13.28 -13.44 2.07
CA ASP A 23 13.36 -14.85 1.67
C ASP A 23 11.97 -15.50 1.53
N ASP A 24 11.89 -16.81 1.72
CA ASP A 24 10.68 -17.61 1.63
C ASP A 24 9.84 -17.62 2.92
N LEU A 25 10.28 -16.96 3.99
CA LEU A 25 9.52 -16.80 5.24
C LEU A 25 8.94 -15.39 5.38
N ALA A 26 9.75 -14.37 5.12
CA ALA A 26 9.32 -12.99 5.20
C ALA A 26 9.96 -12.11 4.12
N ARG A 27 9.19 -11.16 3.61
CA ARG A 27 9.59 -10.19 2.58
C ARG A 27 9.12 -8.80 2.95
N ARG A 28 9.81 -7.78 2.46
CA ARG A 28 9.39 -6.37 2.56
C ARG A 28 9.68 -5.62 1.27
N TYR A 29 9.05 -4.47 1.13
CA TYR A 29 9.41 -3.48 0.13
C TYR A 29 10.66 -2.69 0.57
N PRO A 30 11.39 -2.04 -0.37
CA PRO A 30 12.35 -1.00 -0.05
C PRO A 30 11.67 0.11 0.76
N GLY A 31 12.40 0.71 1.70
CA GLY A 31 11.84 1.69 2.66
C GLY A 31 11.40 3.01 2.02
N ASP A 32 11.78 3.26 0.77
CA ASP A 32 11.38 4.39 -0.06
C ASP A 32 10.19 4.06 -0.99
N VAL A 33 9.74 2.79 -1.02
CA VAL A 33 8.64 2.29 -1.86
C VAL A 33 7.36 2.04 -1.07
N ALA A 34 7.42 1.25 0.00
CA ALA A 34 6.27 0.98 0.88
C ALA A 34 6.72 0.47 2.27
N PRO A 35 5.97 0.76 3.34
CA PRO A 35 6.31 0.32 4.69
C PRO A 35 5.85 -1.11 5.02
N PHE A 36 5.25 -1.82 4.07
CA PHE A 36 4.65 -3.13 4.34
C PHE A 36 5.69 -4.24 4.45
N VAL A 37 5.44 -5.13 5.40
CA VAL A 37 6.10 -6.42 5.50
C VAL A 37 5.08 -7.51 5.21
N ALA A 38 5.54 -8.59 4.62
CA ALA A 38 4.76 -9.76 4.26
C ALA A 38 5.38 -11.01 4.87
N VAL A 39 4.53 -11.85 5.45
CA VAL A 39 4.89 -13.12 6.05
C VAL A 39 4.20 -14.24 5.30
N ARG A 40 4.90 -15.35 5.05
CA ARG A 40 4.31 -16.52 4.36
C ARG A 40 3.16 -17.13 5.14
N ASP A 41 3.44 -17.47 6.40
CA ASP A 41 2.53 -18.15 7.32
C ASP A 41 2.94 -17.82 8.76
N TRP A 42 2.05 -17.24 9.54
CA TRP A 42 2.30 -16.88 10.93
C TRP A 42 2.52 -18.08 11.87
N ASN A 43 2.16 -19.29 11.44
CA ASN A 43 2.38 -20.51 12.22
C ASN A 43 3.79 -21.09 12.04
N ASP A 44 4.58 -20.56 11.11
CA ASP A 44 5.95 -21.00 10.89
C ASP A 44 6.85 -20.45 12.02
N PRO A 45 7.52 -21.31 12.81
CA PRO A 45 8.29 -20.88 13.98
C PRO A 45 9.48 -19.98 13.62
N GLY A 46 9.96 -20.00 12.38
CA GLY A 46 11.09 -19.18 11.93
C GLY A 46 10.73 -17.73 11.56
N VAL A 47 9.44 -17.39 11.49
CA VAL A 47 8.98 -16.10 10.93
C VAL A 47 9.42 -14.92 11.77
N TRP A 48 9.28 -14.97 13.09
CA TRP A 48 9.60 -13.84 13.96
C TRP A 48 11.10 -13.52 13.97
N ASP A 49 11.94 -14.55 14.06
CA ASP A 49 13.38 -14.43 13.91
C ASP A 49 13.76 -13.86 12.54
N ARG A 50 13.06 -14.27 11.49
CA ARG A 50 13.30 -13.76 10.15
C ARG A 50 12.90 -12.29 10.03
N LEU A 51 11.72 -11.92 10.54
CA LEU A 51 11.24 -10.54 10.56
C LEU A 51 12.25 -9.64 11.25
N HIS A 52 12.71 -10.01 12.46
CA HIS A 52 13.69 -9.24 13.22
C HIS A 52 14.98 -8.99 12.42
N ARG A 53 15.51 -10.02 11.74
CA ARG A 53 16.69 -9.87 10.85
C ARG A 53 16.42 -8.99 9.63
N LEU A 54 15.19 -9.04 9.09
CA LEU A 54 14.83 -8.34 7.86
C LEU A 54 14.61 -6.83 8.06
N VAL A 55 14.06 -6.45 9.22
CA VAL A 55 13.67 -5.07 9.51
C VAL A 55 14.70 -4.35 10.38
N GLY A 56 15.48 -5.12 11.15
CA GLY A 56 16.49 -4.60 12.07
C GLY A 56 15.89 -4.18 13.42
N PRO A 57 16.76 -3.86 14.40
CA PRO A 57 16.31 -3.41 15.71
C PRO A 57 15.59 -2.06 15.61
N SER A 58 14.57 -1.87 16.46
CA SER A 58 13.80 -0.62 16.57
C SER A 58 13.01 -0.20 15.32
N ALA A 59 12.85 -1.09 14.34
CA ALA A 59 12.03 -0.79 13.17
C ALA A 59 10.54 -0.90 13.51
N GLU A 60 9.78 0.13 13.13
CA GLU A 60 8.32 0.09 13.15
C GLU A 60 7.81 -0.48 11.83
N ILE A 61 6.97 -1.51 11.90
CA ILE A 61 6.43 -2.18 10.70
C ILE A 61 4.93 -2.36 10.79
N GLY A 62 4.26 -2.18 9.64
CA GLY A 62 2.86 -2.53 9.49
C GLY A 62 2.72 -4.02 9.17
N LEU A 63 1.98 -4.75 10.00
CA LEU A 63 1.65 -6.16 9.80
C LEU A 63 0.16 -6.31 9.48
N ASN A 64 -0.15 -7.08 8.44
CA ASN A 64 -1.52 -7.50 8.14
C ASN A 64 -1.74 -8.94 8.62
N GLY A 65 -2.83 -9.18 9.33
CA GLY A 65 -3.22 -10.52 9.79
C GLY A 65 -2.25 -11.16 10.78
N ALA A 66 -1.46 -10.36 11.51
CA ALA A 66 -0.60 -10.88 12.58
C ALA A 66 -1.43 -11.53 13.69
N PRO A 67 -0.88 -12.55 14.38
CA PRO A 67 -1.53 -13.13 15.55
C PRO A 67 -1.63 -12.12 16.69
N ASP A 68 -2.66 -12.27 17.54
CA ASP A 68 -2.88 -11.38 18.69
C ASP A 68 -1.73 -11.45 19.72
N ALA A 69 -1.10 -12.62 19.86
CA ALA A 69 0.03 -12.83 20.75
C ALA A 69 1.35 -12.65 19.99
N LEU A 70 2.11 -11.62 20.35
CA LEU A 70 3.47 -11.39 19.84
C LEU A 70 4.52 -12.08 20.73
N PRO A 71 5.64 -12.55 20.18
CA PRO A 71 6.74 -13.05 20.99
C PRO A 71 7.51 -11.91 21.67
N ASP A 72 8.35 -12.28 22.64
CA ASP A 72 9.23 -11.34 23.34
C ASP A 72 10.07 -10.50 22.36
N GLY A 73 10.28 -9.23 22.72
CA GLY A 73 11.05 -8.28 21.91
C GLY A 73 10.23 -7.53 20.86
N TRP A 74 8.92 -7.79 20.76
CA TRP A 74 7.98 -7.04 19.94
C TRP A 74 6.96 -6.29 20.79
N GLU A 75 6.59 -5.10 20.36
CA GLU A 75 5.58 -4.26 21.00
C GLU A 75 4.53 -3.82 19.97
N VAL A 76 3.26 -3.84 20.38
CA VAL A 76 2.17 -3.29 19.56
C VAL A 76 2.11 -1.79 19.80
N LEU A 77 2.54 -1.00 18.80
CA LEU A 77 2.48 0.47 18.86
C LEU A 77 1.09 1.02 18.52
N GLY A 78 0.29 0.25 17.78
CA GLY A 78 -1.04 0.63 17.35
C GLY A 78 -1.62 -0.35 16.35
N GLY A 79 -2.86 -0.10 15.94
CA GLY A 79 -3.55 -0.93 14.98
C GLY A 79 -4.94 -0.42 14.68
N GLY A 80 -5.62 -1.10 13.77
CA GLY A 80 -6.99 -0.79 13.40
C GLY A 80 -7.63 -1.95 12.65
N SER A 81 -8.96 -1.96 12.61
CA SER A 81 -9.72 -2.90 11.81
C SER A 81 -10.05 -2.27 10.46
N GLY A 82 -9.71 -2.95 9.38
CA GLY A 82 -10.14 -2.60 8.03
C GLY A 82 -11.26 -3.52 7.56
N VAL A 83 -12.09 -3.02 6.64
CA VAL A 83 -12.98 -3.86 5.84
C VAL A 83 -12.36 -4.03 4.47
N GLN A 84 -12.10 -5.26 4.08
CA GLN A 84 -11.65 -5.57 2.73
C GLN A 84 -12.87 -5.65 1.81
N LEU A 85 -12.85 -4.87 0.73
CA LEU A 85 -13.89 -4.84 -0.30
C LEU A 85 -13.28 -5.27 -1.63
N VAL A 86 -14.10 -5.94 -2.44
CA VAL A 86 -13.76 -6.30 -3.81
C VAL A 86 -14.73 -5.61 -4.76
N GLU A 87 -14.22 -5.25 -5.93
CA GLU A 87 -15.09 -4.89 -7.06
C GLU A 87 -16.00 -6.06 -7.41
N THR A 88 -17.26 -5.76 -7.73
CA THR A 88 -18.25 -6.75 -8.18
C THR A 88 -18.88 -6.25 -9.48
N ASP A 89 -19.59 -7.14 -10.18
CA ASP A 89 -20.27 -6.83 -11.45
C ASP A 89 -21.31 -5.70 -11.36
N VAL A 90 -21.65 -5.23 -10.16
CA VAL A 90 -22.51 -4.06 -9.94
C VAL A 90 -21.82 -2.76 -10.34
N LEU A 91 -20.48 -2.70 -10.26
CA LEU A 91 -19.73 -1.51 -10.63
C LEU A 91 -19.68 -1.38 -12.15
N SER A 92 -20.02 -0.20 -12.66
CA SER A 92 -19.89 0.16 -14.08
C SER A 92 -18.89 1.31 -14.21
N PRO A 93 -17.58 1.01 -14.29
CA PRO A 93 -16.55 2.05 -14.35
C PRO A 93 -16.68 2.84 -15.65
N ARG A 94 -16.39 4.15 -15.56
CA ARG A 94 -16.38 5.06 -16.71
C ARG A 94 -15.08 5.85 -16.72
N PRO A 95 -14.54 6.20 -17.89
CA PRO A 95 -13.45 7.15 -17.97
C PRO A 95 -13.85 8.48 -17.34
N GLU A 96 -12.95 9.06 -16.54
CA GLU A 96 -13.05 10.43 -16.04
C GLU A 96 -12.26 11.34 -16.99
N PRO A 97 -12.91 12.22 -17.79
CA PRO A 97 -12.22 13.06 -18.77
C PRO A 97 -11.19 14.03 -18.18
N GLU A 98 -11.36 14.46 -16.92
CA GLU A 98 -10.39 15.33 -16.24
C GLU A 98 -9.15 14.55 -15.74
N ALA A 99 -9.20 13.22 -15.69
CA ALA A 99 -8.14 12.41 -15.11
C ALA A 99 -6.89 12.38 -16.02
N VAL A 100 -5.76 12.77 -15.45
CA VAL A 100 -4.43 12.67 -16.07
C VAL A 100 -3.64 11.54 -15.43
N LEU A 101 -2.76 10.90 -16.21
CA LEU A 101 -1.76 9.97 -15.67
C LEU A 101 -0.71 10.76 -14.90
N LEU A 102 -0.33 10.27 -13.72
CA LEU A 102 0.74 10.82 -12.92
C LEU A 102 1.97 9.93 -13.01
N GLY A 103 3.15 10.55 -13.10
CA GLY A 103 4.44 9.86 -13.22
C GLY A 103 5.49 10.37 -12.24
N ALA A 104 6.75 10.03 -12.50
CA ALA A 104 7.88 10.40 -11.66
C ALA A 104 8.03 11.93 -11.50
N ASP A 105 7.71 12.71 -12.54
CA ASP A 105 7.78 14.17 -12.51
C ASP A 105 6.71 14.80 -11.59
N ASP A 106 5.62 14.07 -11.30
CA ASP A 106 4.54 14.53 -10.43
C ASP A 106 4.79 14.22 -8.94
N VAL A 107 5.82 13.42 -8.60
CA VAL A 107 6.08 12.94 -7.23
C VAL A 107 6.08 14.06 -6.18
N PRO A 108 6.68 15.25 -6.40
CA PRO A 108 6.59 16.34 -5.45
C PRO A 108 5.14 16.77 -5.13
N GLU A 109 4.27 16.83 -6.15
CA GLU A 109 2.85 17.15 -5.95
C GLU A 109 2.06 16.00 -5.33
N MET A 110 2.38 14.75 -5.68
CA MET A 110 1.78 13.54 -5.09
C MET A 110 2.08 13.45 -3.58
N LEU A 111 3.33 13.73 -3.19
CA LEU A 111 3.72 13.81 -1.78
C LEU A 111 2.98 14.95 -1.06
N ALA A 112 2.89 16.12 -1.70
CA ALA A 112 2.19 17.26 -1.12
C ALA A 112 0.68 17.00 -0.92
N ILE A 113 0.01 16.23 -1.80
CA ILE A 113 -1.41 15.90 -1.62
C ILE A 113 -1.62 14.86 -0.54
N VAL A 114 -0.69 13.90 -0.41
CA VAL A 114 -0.70 12.93 0.69
C VAL A 114 -0.48 13.63 2.02
N GLU A 115 0.50 14.54 2.13
CA GLU A 115 0.81 15.24 3.38
C GLU A 115 -0.41 15.98 3.96
N ARG A 116 -1.17 16.65 3.10
CA ARG A 116 -2.35 17.44 3.54
C ARG A 116 -3.64 16.63 3.69
N ASN A 117 -3.73 15.42 3.13
CA ASN A 117 -4.95 14.58 3.21
C ASN A 117 -4.80 13.30 4.02
N GLN A 118 -3.57 12.86 4.32
CA GLN A 118 -3.24 11.68 5.12
C GLN A 118 -4.01 10.40 4.70
N PRO A 119 -4.02 10.01 3.40
CA PRO A 119 -4.73 8.82 2.89
C PRO A 119 -4.11 7.47 3.32
N GLY A 120 -3.05 7.51 4.12
CA GLY A 120 -2.17 6.38 4.41
C GLY A 120 -0.78 6.56 3.78
N PRO A 121 0.09 5.54 3.92
CA PRO A 121 1.50 5.67 3.54
C PRO A 121 1.69 5.93 2.04
N PHE A 122 2.48 6.94 1.73
CA PHE A 122 3.01 7.21 0.40
C PHE A 122 4.42 7.79 0.53
N LEU A 123 5.35 7.21 -0.20
CA LEU A 123 6.79 7.45 -0.15
C LEU A 123 7.28 7.84 -1.55
N PRO A 124 8.51 8.35 -1.71
CA PRO A 124 9.00 8.89 -2.99
C PRO A 124 8.85 7.94 -4.19
N ARG A 125 8.95 6.62 -3.96
CA ARG A 125 8.86 5.59 -5.00
C ARG A 125 7.61 4.74 -4.92
N THR A 126 6.62 5.10 -4.09
CA THR A 126 5.33 4.40 -4.02
C THR A 126 4.61 4.41 -5.36
N HIS A 127 4.79 5.46 -6.16
CA HIS A 127 4.24 5.55 -7.53
C HIS A 127 4.73 4.41 -8.45
N GLU A 128 5.87 3.76 -8.16
CA GLU A 128 6.39 2.64 -8.96
C GLU A 128 5.61 1.32 -8.76
N LEU A 129 4.69 1.27 -7.79
CA LEU A 129 3.86 0.10 -7.49
C LEU A 129 2.72 -0.10 -8.50
N GLY A 130 2.40 0.90 -9.32
CA GLY A 130 1.38 0.75 -10.35
C GLY A 130 0.94 2.08 -10.94
N ARG A 131 -0.26 2.10 -11.51
CA ARG A 131 -0.83 3.30 -12.15
C ARG A 131 -1.32 4.30 -11.12
N TYR A 132 -1.03 5.58 -11.37
CA TYR A 132 -1.60 6.70 -10.63
C TYR A 132 -2.31 7.66 -11.58
N ILE A 133 -3.43 8.20 -11.09
CA ILE A 133 -4.21 9.23 -11.78
C ILE A 133 -4.48 10.39 -10.85
N GLY A 134 -4.68 11.56 -11.43
CA GLY A 134 -5.06 12.76 -10.70
C GLY A 134 -5.92 13.71 -11.51
N ILE A 135 -6.50 14.67 -10.82
CA ILE A 135 -7.26 15.78 -11.41
C ILE A 135 -6.56 17.07 -11.02
N ARG A 136 -6.39 17.96 -12.01
CA ARG A 136 -5.75 19.26 -11.84
C ARG A 136 -6.76 20.39 -12.06
N ARG A 137 -6.75 21.37 -11.15
CA ARG A 137 -7.51 22.62 -11.29
C ARG A 137 -6.60 23.79 -10.94
N ASP A 138 -6.66 24.85 -11.73
CA ASP A 138 -5.77 26.02 -11.62
C ASP A 138 -4.28 25.64 -11.57
N GLY A 139 -3.89 24.63 -12.36
CA GLY A 139 -2.52 24.13 -12.44
C GLY A 139 -2.07 23.23 -11.29
N ARG A 140 -2.90 23.01 -10.26
CA ARG A 140 -2.55 22.25 -9.05
C ARG A 140 -3.23 20.88 -9.04
N LEU A 141 -2.52 19.85 -8.59
CA LEU A 141 -3.12 18.54 -8.29
C LEU A 141 -4.08 18.64 -7.09
N ILE A 142 -5.39 18.44 -7.30
CA ILE A 142 -6.44 18.59 -6.28
C ILE A 142 -7.08 17.26 -5.85
N ALA A 143 -6.96 16.22 -6.67
CA ALA A 143 -7.37 14.86 -6.35
C ALA A 143 -6.39 13.84 -6.95
N MET A 144 -6.23 12.70 -6.29
CA MET A 144 -5.37 11.60 -6.72
C MET A 144 -5.91 10.25 -6.25
N ALA A 145 -5.71 9.22 -7.05
CA ALA A 145 -5.83 7.82 -6.66
C ALA A 145 -4.81 6.99 -7.43
N GLY A 146 -4.48 5.80 -6.93
CA GLY A 146 -3.61 4.91 -7.67
C GLY A 146 -3.63 3.48 -7.16
N GLU A 147 -2.67 2.71 -7.66
CA GLU A 147 -2.54 1.28 -7.38
C GLU A 147 -1.46 1.03 -6.32
N ARG A 148 -1.65 -0.01 -5.50
CA ARG A 148 -0.71 -0.39 -4.43
C ARG A 148 -0.42 -1.88 -4.40
N LEU A 149 -0.96 -2.67 -3.47
CA LEU A 149 -0.71 -4.10 -3.48
C LEU A 149 -1.27 -4.73 -4.76
N HIS A 150 -0.54 -5.67 -5.34
CA HIS A 150 -0.82 -6.23 -6.66
C HIS A 150 -0.64 -7.76 -6.65
N PRO A 151 -1.41 -8.50 -5.84
CA PRO A 151 -1.34 -9.96 -5.87
C PRO A 151 -1.96 -10.48 -7.17
N SER A 152 -1.48 -11.61 -7.69
CA SER A 152 -1.92 -12.11 -9.00
C SER A 152 -3.44 -12.16 -9.17
N GLY A 153 -3.96 -11.48 -10.21
CA GLY A 153 -5.39 -11.37 -10.50
C GLY A 153 -6.12 -10.24 -9.79
N TRP A 154 -5.43 -9.45 -8.97
CA TRP A 154 -6.00 -8.36 -8.18
C TRP A 154 -5.08 -7.14 -8.14
N THR A 155 -5.70 -5.97 -8.00
CA THR A 155 -5.00 -4.71 -7.82
C THR A 155 -5.71 -3.91 -6.73
N GLU A 156 -4.97 -3.47 -5.73
CA GLU A 156 -5.49 -2.64 -4.66
C GLU A 156 -5.57 -1.17 -5.11
N ILE A 157 -6.74 -0.55 -4.95
CA ILE A 157 -6.93 0.89 -5.07
C ILE A 157 -6.44 1.56 -3.78
N SER A 158 -5.62 2.61 -3.91
CA SER A 158 -4.98 3.28 -2.80
C SER A 158 -4.72 4.77 -3.05
N ALA A 159 -4.17 5.43 -2.03
CA ALA A 159 -3.81 6.85 -2.01
C ALA A 159 -4.94 7.81 -2.42
N VAL A 160 -6.20 7.38 -2.29
CA VAL A 160 -7.39 8.17 -2.66
C VAL A 160 -7.44 9.43 -1.81
N SER A 161 -7.22 10.57 -2.45
CA SER A 161 -7.05 11.87 -1.79
C SER A 161 -7.78 12.93 -2.57
N VAL A 162 -8.52 13.80 -1.87
CA VAL A 162 -9.16 14.99 -2.44
C VAL A 162 -9.01 16.14 -1.46
N ASP A 163 -8.47 17.26 -1.94
CA ASP A 163 -8.30 18.47 -1.15
C ASP A 163 -9.61 18.94 -0.53
N ALA A 164 -9.52 19.47 0.69
CA ALA A 164 -10.69 19.84 1.50
C ALA A 164 -11.71 20.70 0.73
N ASP A 165 -11.24 21.71 0.00
CA ASP A 165 -12.07 22.65 -0.77
C ASP A 165 -12.71 22.03 -2.03
N HIS A 166 -12.29 20.82 -2.40
CA HIS A 166 -12.73 20.10 -3.60
C HIS A 166 -13.55 18.85 -3.28
N ARG A 167 -13.78 18.54 -2.00
CA ARG A 167 -14.60 17.39 -1.57
C ARG A 167 -16.08 17.60 -1.91
N ARG A 168 -16.83 16.50 -1.93
CA ARG A 168 -18.28 16.45 -2.24
C ARG A 168 -18.65 16.85 -3.68
N GLN A 169 -17.69 16.70 -4.59
CA GLN A 169 -17.87 17.01 -6.01
C GLN A 169 -17.84 15.76 -6.91
N GLY A 170 -17.77 14.56 -6.30
CA GLY A 170 -17.68 13.29 -7.05
C GLY A 170 -16.28 13.00 -7.60
N LEU A 171 -15.25 13.65 -7.06
CA LEU A 171 -13.83 13.44 -7.35
C LEU A 171 -13.26 12.28 -6.53
#